data_AF-A0A1N6FM01-F1
#
_entry.id   AF-A0A1N6FM01-F1
#
_cell.length_a   1.000
_cell.length_b   1.000
_cell.length_c   1.000
_cell.angle_alpha   90.00
_cell.angle_beta   90.00
_cell.angle_gamma   90.00
#
_symmetry.space_group_name_H-M   'P 1'
#
loop_
_entity.id
_entity.type
_entity.pdbx_description
1 polymer ?
#
loop_
_entity_poly.entity_id
_entity_poly.type
_entity_poly.pdbx_seq_one_letter_code
_entity_poly.pdbx_strand_id
1 'polypeptide(L)'
;MKTLLQQRDRYRKVRDHAQAQLDQLAQQISMLQQQQVLLQQQLEDLSQYTLSVDQLAGSLSAQQVMQRKAFVQQLLQARMHQQQQCKQLAEQIEALQQAWQQQYRQVSALEKLLQRTEQALAQAEARQLQKETDALAARMPSR
;
A
#
# COMPACT_ATOMS: atom_id res chain seq x y z
N MET A 1 -19.52 -11.07 30.30
CA MET A 1 -18.44 -11.91 29.75
C MET A 1 -18.71 -12.35 28.31
N LYS A 2 -19.81 -13.07 28.03
CA LYS A 2 -20.18 -13.53 26.65
C LYS A 2 -20.24 -12.41 25.60
N THR A 3 -20.73 -11.24 25.98
CA THR A 3 -20.80 -10.04 25.10
C THR A 3 -19.43 -9.45 24.76
N LEU A 4 -18.51 -9.39 25.73
CA LEU A 4 -17.14 -8.90 25.52
C LEU A 4 -16.31 -9.84 24.66
N LEU A 5 -16.48 -11.17 24.82
CA LEU A 5 -15.86 -12.17 23.96
C LEU A 5 -16.34 -12.04 22.50
N GLN A 6 -17.65 -11.89 22.31
CA GLN A 6 -18.21 -11.64 20.97
C GLN A 6 -17.70 -10.34 20.34
N GLN A 7 -17.55 -9.27 21.13
CA GLN A 7 -16.99 -8.00 20.67
C GLN A 7 -15.52 -8.15 20.26
N ARG A 8 -14.69 -8.80 21.09
CA ARG A 8 -13.29 -9.10 20.77
C ARG A 8 -13.16 -9.87 19.47
N ASP A 9 -13.94 -10.94 19.30
CA ASP A 9 -13.87 -11.78 18.10
C ASP A 9 -14.32 -11.03 16.84
N ARG A 10 -15.32 -10.14 16.97
CA ARG A 10 -15.73 -9.25 15.89
C ARG A 10 -14.62 -8.28 15.52
N TYR A 11 -14.03 -7.58 16.49
CA TYR A 11 -12.94 -6.65 16.22
C TYR A 11 -11.71 -7.34 15.63
N ARG A 12 -11.40 -8.56 16.06
CA ARG A 12 -10.31 -9.36 15.51
C ARG A 12 -10.56 -9.65 14.03
N LYS A 13 -11.73 -10.17 13.67
CA LYS A 13 -12.08 -10.45 12.27
C LYS A 13 -12.02 -9.19 11.38
N VAL A 14 -12.55 -8.07 11.87
CA VAL A 14 -12.52 -6.81 11.11
C VAL A 14 -11.08 -6.29 10.97
N ARG A 15 -10.25 -6.40 12.02
CA ARG A 15 -8.83 -6.04 11.97
C ARG A 15 -8.06 -6.91 10.98
N ASP A 16 -8.27 -8.22 10.99
CA ASP A 16 -7.58 -9.14 10.09
C ASP A 16 -7.94 -8.86 8.62
N HIS A 17 -9.22 -8.57 8.35
CA HIS A 17 -9.65 -8.13 7.01
C HIS A 17 -9.02 -6.80 6.61
N ALA A 18 -9.02 -5.82 7.53
CA ALA A 18 -8.44 -4.51 7.27
C ALA A 18 -6.91 -4.59 7.05
N GLN A 19 -6.22 -5.49 7.75
CA GLN A 19 -4.80 -5.77 7.55
C GLN A 19 -4.54 -6.38 6.17
N ALA A 20 -5.35 -7.36 5.74
CA ALA A 20 -5.20 -7.95 4.42
C ALA A 20 -5.38 -6.91 3.30
N GLN A 21 -6.31 -5.97 3.46
CA GLN A 21 -6.48 -4.84 2.52
C GLN A 21 -5.25 -3.91 2.52
N LEU A 22 -4.67 -3.65 3.68
CA LEU A 22 -3.46 -2.84 3.81
C LEU A 22 -2.26 -3.48 3.09
N ASP A 23 -2.10 -4.80 3.24
CA ASP A 23 -1.05 -5.56 2.57
C ASP A 23 -1.25 -5.57 1.05
N GLN A 24 -2.50 -5.71 0.57
CA GLN A 24 -2.84 -5.59 -0.85
C GLN A 24 -2.49 -4.22 -1.42
N LEU A 25 -2.81 -3.14 -0.71
CA LEU A 25 -2.44 -1.78 -1.13
C LEU A 25 -0.91 -1.62 -1.20
N ALA A 26 -0.17 -2.14 -0.23
CA ALA A 26 1.30 -2.11 -0.25
C ALA A 26 1.88 -2.86 -1.45
N GLN A 27 1.32 -4.03 -1.80
CA GLN A 27 1.72 -4.78 -2.99
C GLN A 27 1.44 -4.02 -4.28
N GLN A 28 0.27 -3.39 -4.40
CA GLN A 28 -0.08 -2.57 -5.56
C GLN A 28 0.86 -1.37 -5.73
N ILE A 29 1.16 -0.65 -4.63
CA ILE A 29 2.13 0.45 -4.65
C ILE A 29 3.50 -0.02 -5.14
N SER A 30 4.00 -1.14 -4.59
CA SER A 30 5.29 -1.70 -4.99
C SER A 30 5.33 -2.08 -6.48
N MET A 31 4.26 -2.72 -6.99
CA MET A 31 4.14 -3.07 -8.40
C MET A 31 4.15 -1.83 -9.30
N LEU A 32 3.39 -0.78 -8.96
CA LEU A 32 3.36 0.45 -9.76
C LEU A 32 4.69 1.21 -9.70
N GLN A 33 5.38 1.21 -8.56
CA GLN A 33 6.72 1.80 -8.43
C GLN A 33 7.72 1.07 -9.34
N GLN A 34 7.69 -0.27 -9.38
CA GLN A 34 8.52 -1.04 -10.31
C GLN A 34 8.20 -0.70 -11.77
N GLN A 35 6.92 -0.61 -12.12
CA GLN A 35 6.50 -0.21 -13.46
C GLN A 35 6.97 1.21 -13.81
N GLN A 36 6.90 2.14 -12.87
CA GLN A 36 7.38 3.51 -13.06
C GLN A 36 8.88 3.55 -13.33
N VAL A 37 9.69 2.79 -12.58
CA VAL A 37 11.14 2.69 -12.79
C VAL A 37 11.46 2.16 -14.19
N LEU A 38 10.79 1.08 -14.62
CA LEU A 38 10.96 0.52 -15.96
C LEU A 38 10.61 1.55 -17.06
N LEU A 39 9.55 2.32 -16.86
CA LEU A 39 9.10 3.30 -17.83
C LEU A 39 10.03 4.54 -17.87
N GLN A 40 10.59 4.93 -16.73
CA GLN A 40 11.65 5.95 -16.67
C GLN A 40 12.91 5.50 -17.40
N GLN A 41 13.31 4.24 -17.25
CA GLN A 41 14.44 3.68 -17.98
C GLN A 41 14.19 3.68 -19.49
N GLN A 42 13.01 3.26 -19.95
CA GLN A 42 12.63 3.32 -21.37
C GLN A 42 12.65 4.75 -21.92
N LEU A 43 12.24 5.74 -21.13
CA LEU A 43 12.31 7.15 -21.51
C LEU A 43 13.75 7.65 -21.67
N GLU A 44 14.65 7.18 -20.81
CA GLU A 44 16.07 7.48 -20.92
C GLU A 44 16.66 6.85 -22.18
N ASP A 45 16.37 5.57 -22.43
CA ASP A 45 16.80 4.85 -23.65
C ASP A 45 16.31 5.55 -24.92
N LEU A 46 15.03 5.95 -24.97
CA LEU A 46 14.48 6.72 -26.10
C LEU A 46 15.18 8.08 -26.27
N SER A 47 15.54 8.74 -25.16
CA SER A 47 16.23 10.03 -25.21
C SER A 47 17.65 9.88 -25.75
N GLN A 48 18.39 8.86 -25.30
CA GLN A 48 19.72 8.53 -25.80
C GLN A 48 19.66 8.13 -27.28
N TYR A 49 18.68 7.32 -27.66
CA TYR A 49 18.50 6.89 -29.04
C TYR A 49 18.18 8.07 -29.96
N THR A 50 17.29 8.98 -29.54
CA THR A 50 16.98 10.19 -30.31
C THR A 50 18.23 11.06 -30.53
N LEU A 51 19.07 11.23 -29.49
CA LEU A 51 20.35 11.95 -29.61
C LEU A 51 21.32 11.25 -30.57
N SER A 52 21.40 9.92 -30.54
CA SER A 52 22.27 9.14 -31.44
C SER A 52 21.85 9.27 -32.91
N VAL A 53 20.54 9.22 -33.18
CA VAL A 53 19.97 9.46 -34.52
C VAL A 53 20.28 10.89 -34.94
N ASP A 54 20.25 11.84 -34.01
CA ASP A 54 20.52 13.23 -34.34
C ASP A 54 21.98 13.54 -34.70
N GLN A 55 22.91 12.81 -34.08
CA GLN A 55 24.36 12.90 -34.30
C GLN A 55 24.83 12.23 -35.60
N LEU A 56 24.02 11.35 -36.20
CA LEU A 56 24.28 10.79 -37.54
C LEU A 56 24.09 11.88 -38.62
N ALA A 57 25.06 12.78 -38.71
CA ALA A 57 25.13 13.90 -39.65
C ALA A 57 26.20 13.67 -40.74
N GLY A 58 26.26 12.46 -41.29
CA GLY A 58 27.01 12.18 -42.52
C GLY A 58 26.31 12.74 -43.76
N SER A 59 26.93 12.59 -44.92
CA SER A 59 26.42 12.99 -46.24
C SER A 59 25.13 12.22 -46.61
N LEU A 60 24.01 12.58 -45.99
CA LEU A 60 22.70 11.98 -46.24
C LEU A 60 22.08 12.57 -47.51
N SER A 61 21.42 11.72 -48.30
CA SER A 61 20.59 12.20 -49.40
C SER A 61 19.33 12.91 -48.88
N ALA A 62 18.70 13.75 -49.69
CA ALA A 62 17.47 14.45 -49.31
C ALA A 62 16.35 13.50 -48.83
N GLN A 63 16.21 12.33 -49.46
CA GLN A 63 15.26 11.30 -49.07
C GLN A 63 15.59 10.71 -47.69
N GLN A 64 16.87 10.45 -47.40
CA GLN A 64 17.31 9.98 -46.09
C GLN A 64 17.09 11.02 -44.99
N VAL A 65 17.27 12.31 -45.29
CA VAL A 65 16.95 13.41 -44.37
C VAL A 65 15.45 13.45 -44.05
N MET A 66 14.57 13.28 -45.04
CA MET A 66 13.12 13.22 -44.80
C MET A 66 12.71 12.02 -43.96
N GLN A 67 13.25 10.83 -44.27
CA GLN A 67 12.98 9.61 -43.49
C GLN A 67 13.46 9.76 -42.04
N ARG A 68 14.66 10.30 -41.83
CA ARG A 68 15.19 10.59 -40.50
C ARG A 68 14.28 11.55 -39.73
N LYS A 69 13.84 12.65 -40.35
CA LYS A 69 12.92 13.60 -39.70
C LYS A 69 11.61 12.93 -39.28
N ALA A 70 11.01 12.12 -40.15
CA ALA A 70 9.79 11.38 -39.83
C ALA A 70 10.00 10.42 -38.66
N PHE A 71 11.14 9.73 -38.63
CA PHE A 71 11.49 8.82 -37.55
C PHE A 71 11.72 9.53 -36.21
N VAL A 72 12.46 10.65 -36.21
CA VAL A 72 12.65 11.48 -35.00
C VAL A 72 11.31 11.98 -34.48
N GLN A 73 10.38 12.38 -35.36
CA GLN A 73 9.02 12.77 -34.95
C GLN A 73 8.26 11.62 -34.27
N GLN A 74 8.36 10.39 -34.78
CA GLN A 74 7.77 9.21 -34.14
C GLN A 74 8.39 8.94 -32.76
N LEU A 75 9.71 9.08 -32.61
CA LEU A 75 10.38 8.94 -31.32
C LEU A 75 9.93 10.01 -30.32
N LEU A 76 9.78 11.26 -30.75
CA LEU A 76 9.28 12.34 -29.91
C LEU A 76 7.84 12.08 -29.46
N GLN A 77 6.97 11.59 -30.35
CA GLN A 77 5.61 11.19 -29.99
C GLN A 77 5.59 10.04 -28.98
N ALA A 78 6.40 9.00 -29.18
CA ALA A 78 6.53 7.88 -28.25
C ALA A 78 7.03 8.37 -26.88
N ARG A 79 8.01 9.26 -26.85
CA ARG A 79 8.53 9.87 -25.62
C ARG A 79 7.46 10.68 -24.88
N MET A 80 6.68 11.52 -25.59
CA MET A 80 5.58 12.27 -24.96
C MET A 80 4.53 11.33 -24.37
N HIS A 81 4.19 10.26 -25.08
CA HIS A 81 3.24 9.26 -24.59
C HIS A 81 3.74 8.57 -23.31
N GLN A 82 5.00 8.12 -23.30
CA GLN A 82 5.61 7.53 -22.11
C GLN A 82 5.72 8.53 -20.95
N GLN A 83 6.07 9.80 -21.21
CA GLN A 83 6.08 10.83 -20.18
C GLN A 83 4.70 11.01 -19.54
N GLN A 84 3.63 10.96 -20.34
CA GLN A 84 2.27 11.01 -19.83
C GLN A 84 1.93 9.77 -18.99
N GLN A 85 2.32 8.57 -19.42
CA GLN A 85 2.15 7.35 -18.63
C GLN A 85 2.90 7.42 -17.29
N CYS A 86 4.13 7.95 -17.27
CA CYS A 86 4.90 8.19 -16.05
C CYS A 86 4.16 9.09 -15.06
N LYS A 87 3.53 10.17 -15.55
CA LYS A 87 2.72 11.08 -14.72
C LYS A 87 1.48 10.38 -14.16
N GLN A 88 0.77 9.65 -15.00
CA GLN A 88 -0.40 8.87 -14.58
C GLN A 88 -0.05 7.83 -13.51
N LEU A 89 1.08 7.14 -13.66
CA LEU A 89 1.57 6.20 -12.64
C LEU A 89 1.92 6.92 -11.34
N ALA A 90 2.55 8.10 -11.40
CA ALA A 90 2.85 8.89 -10.21
C ALA A 90 1.58 9.29 -9.44
N GLU A 91 0.57 9.78 -10.16
CA GLU A 91 -0.74 10.14 -9.59
C GLU A 91 -1.44 8.92 -8.96
N GLN A 92 -1.39 7.75 -9.62
CA GLN A 92 -1.95 6.50 -9.07
C GLN A 92 -1.22 6.04 -7.82
N ILE A 93 0.12 6.11 -7.79
CA ILE A 93 0.93 5.77 -6.62
C ILE A 93 0.56 6.69 -5.46
N GLU A 94 0.45 7.99 -5.70
CA GLU A 94 0.07 8.96 -4.66
C GLU A 94 -1.33 8.65 -4.09
N ALA A 95 -2.31 8.40 -4.95
CA ALA A 95 -3.66 8.04 -4.52
C ALA A 95 -3.67 6.75 -3.68
N LEU A 96 -2.93 5.73 -4.08
CA LEU A 96 -2.80 4.48 -3.32
C LEU A 96 -2.06 4.68 -2.00
N GLN A 97 -1.03 5.53 -1.95
CA GLN A 97 -0.34 5.86 -0.70
C GLN A 97 -1.29 6.56 0.28
N GLN A 98 -2.13 7.48 -0.19
CA GLN A 98 -3.16 8.10 0.65
C GLN A 98 -4.17 7.07 1.16
N ALA A 99 -4.64 6.16 0.29
CA ALA A 99 -5.52 5.07 0.69
C ALA A 99 -4.86 4.14 1.73
N TRP A 100 -3.59 3.80 1.54
CA TRP A 100 -2.81 2.99 2.47
C TRP A 100 -2.70 3.66 3.84
N GLN A 101 -2.42 4.97 3.89
CA GLN A 101 -2.36 5.72 5.15
C GLN A 101 -3.70 5.75 5.88
N GLN A 102 -4.82 5.89 5.15
CA GLN A 102 -6.16 5.85 5.75
C GLN A 102 -6.45 4.46 6.32
N GLN A 103 -6.15 3.41 5.57
CA GLN A 103 -6.31 2.02 6.00
C GLN A 103 -5.44 1.70 7.23
N TYR A 104 -4.19 2.18 7.25
CA TYR A 104 -3.29 2.01 8.38
C TYR A 104 -3.86 2.62 9.67
N ARG A 105 -4.44 3.82 9.58
CA ARG A 105 -5.11 4.46 10.72
C ARG A 105 -6.30 3.64 11.20
N GLN A 106 -7.06 3.03 10.28
CA GLN A 106 -8.19 2.16 10.64
C GLN A 106 -7.71 0.89 11.37
N VAL A 107 -6.68 0.22 10.87
CA VAL A 107 -6.07 -0.94 11.53
C VAL A 107 -5.58 -0.55 12.93
N SER A 108 -4.82 0.54 13.06
CA SER A 108 -4.32 1.04 14.34
C SER A 108 -5.44 1.35 15.34
N ALA A 109 -6.56 1.91 14.87
CA ALA A 109 -7.72 2.16 15.71
C ALA A 109 -8.38 0.86 16.19
N LEU A 110 -8.51 -0.14 15.31
CA LEU A 110 -9.05 -1.46 15.65
C LEU A 110 -8.16 -2.21 16.65
N GLU A 111 -6.84 -2.11 16.53
CA GLU A 111 -5.88 -2.68 17.48
C GLU A 111 -6.06 -2.09 18.88
N LYS A 112 -6.23 -0.76 18.98
CA LYS A 112 -6.52 -0.10 20.26
C LYS A 112 -7.84 -0.56 20.87
N LEU A 113 -8.88 -0.75 20.05
CA LEU A 113 -10.16 -1.28 20.51
C LEU A 113 -10.02 -2.72 21.01
N LEU A 114 -9.30 -3.57 20.27
CA LEU A 114 -8.99 -4.94 20.67
C LEU A 114 -8.28 -4.97 22.03
N GLN A 115 -7.20 -4.20 22.18
CA GLN A 115 -6.45 -4.12 23.43
C GLN A 115 -7.34 -3.71 24.61
N ARG A 116 -8.21 -2.71 24.43
CA ARG A 116 -9.19 -2.30 25.46
C ARG A 116 -10.18 -3.41 25.79
N THR A 117 -10.69 -4.13 24.79
CA THR A 117 -11.61 -5.26 25.04
C THR A 117 -10.93 -6.42 25.76
N GLU A 118 -9.67 -6.71 25.45
CA GLU A 118 -8.87 -7.74 26.11
C GLU A 118 -8.58 -7.36 27.56
N GLN A 119 -8.22 -6.10 27.83
CA GLN A 119 -8.08 -5.59 29.20
C GLN A 119 -9.38 -5.68 30.00
N ALA A 120 -10.52 -5.34 29.40
CA ALA A 120 -11.82 -5.44 30.05
C ALA A 120 -12.20 -6.90 30.37
N LEU A 121 -11.86 -7.84 29.49
CA LEU A 121 -12.04 -9.27 29.72
C LEU A 121 -11.17 -9.75 30.89
N ALA A 122 -9.88 -9.43 30.89
CA ALA A 122 -8.96 -9.82 31.96
C ALA A 122 -9.40 -9.25 33.33
N GLN A 123 -9.88 -8.00 33.37
CA GLN A 123 -10.42 -7.42 34.60
C GLN A 123 -11.71 -8.10 35.06
N ALA A 124 -12.58 -8.50 34.14
CA ALA A 124 -13.80 -9.24 34.47
C ALA A 124 -13.48 -10.63 35.04
N GLU A 125 -12.50 -11.32 34.46
CA GLU A 125 -11.99 -12.61 34.94
C GLU A 125 -11.38 -12.48 36.34
N ALA A 126 -10.48 -11.51 36.55
CA ALA A 126 -9.88 -11.27 37.86
C ALA A 126 -10.93 -10.99 38.95
N ARG A 127 -11.95 -10.20 38.63
CA ARG A 127 -13.07 -9.92 39.56
C ARG A 127 -13.93 -11.16 39.84
N GLN A 128 -14.09 -12.07 38.87
CA GLN A 128 -14.81 -13.33 39.11
C GLN A 128 -14.00 -14.25 40.03
N LEU A 129 -12.71 -14.43 39.74
CA LEU A 129 -11.81 -15.24 40.56
C LEU A 129 -11.75 -14.71 42.00
N GLN A 130 -11.64 -13.38 42.18
CA GLN A 130 -11.63 -12.78 43.51
C GLN A 130 -12.94 -13.06 44.28
N LYS A 131 -14.10 -12.96 43.61
CA LYS A 131 -15.38 -13.29 44.24
C LYS A 131 -15.47 -14.76 44.64
N GLU A 132 -14.95 -15.65 43.82
CA GLU A 132 -14.91 -17.09 44.11
C GLU A 132 -13.99 -17.40 45.29
N THR A 133 -12.81 -16.79 45.35
CA THR A 133 -11.89 -16.94 46.48
C THR A 133 -12.48 -16.39 47.79
N ASP A 134 -13.11 -15.22 47.73
CA ASP A 134 -13.74 -14.59 48.91
C ASP A 134 -14.92 -15.45 49.41
N ALA A 135 -15.73 -16.00 48.50
CA ALA A 135 -16.84 -16.88 48.83
C ALA A 135 -16.38 -18.21 49.45
N LEU A 136 -15.25 -18.76 49.00
CA LEU A 136 -14.64 -19.95 49.58
C LEU A 136 -14.06 -19.66 50.97
N ALA A 137 -13.37 -18.54 51.14
CA ALA A 137 -12.82 -18.11 52.43
C ALA A 137 -13.94 -17.91 53.47
N ALA A 138 -15.05 -17.27 53.09
CA ALA A 138 -16.20 -17.06 53.97
C ALA A 138 -16.93 -18.37 54.38
N ARG A 139 -16.76 -19.45 53.61
CA ARG A 139 -17.35 -20.77 53.90
C ARG A 139 -16.47 -21.66 54.78
N MET A 140 -15.22 -21.30 55.02
CA MET A 140 -14.36 -22.03 55.95
C MET A 140 -14.55 -21.49 57.36
N PRO A 141 -15.03 -22.29 58.34
CA PRO A 141 -15.16 -21.84 59.71
C PRO A 141 -13.77 -21.57 60.29
N SER A 142 -13.55 -20.34 60.74
CA SER A 142 -12.40 -19.97 61.56
C SER A 142 -12.37 -20.88 62.79
N ARG A 143 -11.38 -21.77 62.88
CA ARG A 143 -11.11 -22.57 64.08
C ARG A 143 -10.48 -21.68 65.16
#